data_AF-A0A967SVY9-F1
#
_entry.id   AF-A0A967SVY9-F1
#
_cell.length_a   1.000
_cell.length_b   1.000
_cell.length_c   1.000
_cell.angle_alpha   90.00
_cell.angle_beta   90.00
_cell.angle_gamma   90.00
#
_symmetry.space_group_name_H-M   'P 1'
#
loop_
_entity.id
_entity.type
_entity.pdbx_description
1 polymer ?
#
loop_
_entity_poly.entity_id
_entity_poly.type
_entity_poly.pdbx_seq_one_letter_code
_entity_poly.pdbx_strand_id
1 'polypeptide(L)'
;MQPQPPIQSRSWARQVIHQSVSQMGDVYRMHIHWQSRLAVRHNVTYRHPFLDRRLCEFVLRLPPEHLWHAGLSKYILRQAMANKLP
;
A
#
# COMPACT_ATOMS: atom_id res chain seq x y z
N MET A 1 3.12 23.15 -10.19
CA MET A 1 3.96 22.31 -9.31
C MET A 1 3.77 22.80 -7.88
N GLN A 2 3.08 22.05 -7.03
CA GLN A 2 2.98 22.39 -5.61
C GLN A 2 4.32 22.05 -4.93
N PRO A 3 4.83 22.89 -4.01
CA PRO A 3 6.08 22.62 -3.32
C PRO A 3 5.94 21.37 -2.44
N GLN A 4 6.92 20.46 -2.52
CA GLN A 4 6.93 19.27 -1.66
C GLN A 4 7.10 19.72 -0.20
N PRO A 5 6.16 19.40 0.70
CA PRO A 5 6.30 19.69 2.12
C PRO A 5 7.35 18.77 2.75
N PRO A 6 7.94 19.16 3.90
CA PRO A 6 8.94 18.35 4.58
C PRO A 6 8.34 16.98 4.93
N ILE A 7 9.10 15.93 4.64
CA ILE A 7 8.77 14.48 4.77
C ILE A 7 8.26 14.11 6.19
N GLN A 8 8.33 15.02 7.16
CA GLN A 8 8.04 14.80 8.58
C GLN A 8 6.68 15.35 9.06
N SER A 9 5.86 16.01 8.23
CA SER A 9 4.56 16.52 8.69
C SER A 9 3.48 15.40 8.66
N ARG A 10 2.93 15.08 9.85
CA ARG A 10 1.86 14.07 10.02
C ARG A 10 0.61 14.35 9.18
N SER A 11 0.33 15.60 8.85
CA SER A 11 -0.81 16.03 8.04
C SER A 11 -0.64 15.70 6.56
N TRP A 12 0.54 15.94 5.99
CA TRP A 12 0.82 15.63 4.58
C TRP A 12 0.78 14.13 4.31
N ALA A 13 1.43 13.32 5.15
CA ALA A 13 1.49 11.89 4.89
C ALA A 13 0.09 11.24 4.96
N ARG A 14 -0.78 11.71 5.88
CA ARG A 14 -2.20 11.32 5.89
C ARG A 14 -2.94 11.74 4.62
N GLN A 15 -2.70 12.95 4.11
CA GLN A 15 -3.31 13.42 2.86
C GLN A 15 -2.86 12.60 1.65
N VAL A 16 -1.57 12.27 1.55
CA VAL A 16 -1.05 11.41 0.46
C VAL A 16 -1.63 10.01 0.53
N ILE A 17 -1.71 9.42 1.72
CA ILE A 17 -2.33 8.09 1.90
C ILE A 17 -3.81 8.15 1.51
N HIS A 18 -4.55 9.15 1.98
CA HIS A 18 -5.96 9.33 1.65
C HIS A 18 -6.16 9.53 0.15
N GLN A 19 -5.41 10.43 -0.49
CA GLN A 19 -5.45 10.63 -1.94
C GLN A 19 -5.08 9.36 -2.71
N SER A 20 -4.06 8.63 -2.29
CA SER A 20 -3.64 7.39 -2.96
C SER A 20 -4.76 6.35 -2.92
N VAL A 21 -5.42 6.18 -1.77
CA VAL A 21 -6.53 5.23 -1.63
C VAL A 21 -7.75 5.67 -2.44
N SER A 22 -8.11 6.96 -2.38
CA SER A 22 -9.28 7.48 -3.10
C SER A 22 -9.10 7.51 -4.61
N GLN A 23 -7.91 7.85 -5.12
CA GLN A 23 -7.66 8.02 -6.56
C GLN A 23 -7.29 6.71 -7.26
N MET A 24 -6.71 5.73 -6.55
CA MET A 24 -6.29 4.46 -7.17
C MET A 24 -7.35 3.34 -7.07
N GLY A 25 -8.46 3.55 -6.37
CA GLY A 25 -9.46 2.50 -6.12
C GLY A 25 -9.98 1.82 -7.39
N ASP A 26 -10.36 2.60 -8.41
CA ASP A 26 -10.91 2.07 -9.66
C ASP A 26 -9.85 1.35 -10.50
N VAL A 27 -8.63 1.88 -10.52
CA VAL A 27 -7.50 1.25 -11.24
C VAL A 27 -7.14 -0.09 -10.59
N TYR A 28 -7.08 -0.17 -9.27
CA TYR A 28 -6.83 -1.43 -8.56
C TYR A 28 -7.96 -2.44 -8.77
N ARG A 29 -9.23 -2.00 -8.74
CA ARG A 29 -10.38 -2.86 -9.03
C ARG A 29 -10.28 -3.47 -10.42
N MET A 30 -9.96 -2.67 -11.44
CA MET A 30 -9.73 -3.14 -12.80
C MET A 30 -8.60 -4.19 -12.82
N HIS A 31 -7.48 -3.91 -12.15
CA HIS A 31 -6.33 -4.79 -12.13
C HIS A 31 -6.62 -6.16 -11.47
N ILE A 32 -7.32 -6.16 -10.33
CA ILE A 32 -7.78 -7.38 -9.65
C ILE A 32 -8.72 -8.19 -10.55
N HIS A 33 -9.62 -7.51 -11.26
CA HIS A 33 -10.53 -8.17 -12.20
C HIS A 33 -9.74 -8.89 -13.31
N TRP A 34 -8.78 -8.22 -13.94
CA TRP A 34 -7.91 -8.82 -14.95
C TRP A 34 -7.14 -10.02 -14.41
N GLN A 35 -6.52 -9.91 -13.23
CA GLN A 35 -5.78 -11.01 -12.62
C GLN A 35 -6.69 -12.21 -12.30
N SER A 36 -7.92 -11.96 -11.85
CA SER A 36 -8.91 -13.02 -11.60
C SER A 36 -9.31 -13.75 -12.88
N ARG A 37 -9.53 -13.02 -13.98
CA ARG A 37 -9.86 -13.60 -15.30
C ARG A 37 -8.73 -14.47 -15.84
N LEU A 38 -7.48 -14.02 -15.68
CA LEU A 38 -6.30 -14.79 -16.05
C LEU A 38 -6.17 -16.05 -15.19
N ALA A 39 -6.39 -15.96 -13.88
CA ALA A 39 -6.34 -17.10 -12.98
C ALA A 39 -7.34 -18.20 -13.37
N VAL A 40 -8.60 -17.82 -13.67
CA VAL A 40 -9.62 -18.77 -14.15
C VAL A 40 -9.18 -19.44 -15.45
N ARG A 41 -8.58 -18.69 -16.39
CA ARG A 41 -8.06 -19.25 -17.64
C ARG A 41 -6.99 -20.32 -17.41
N HIS A 42 -6.19 -20.17 -16.36
CA HIS A 42 -5.15 -21.12 -15.99
C HIS A 42 -5.59 -22.13 -14.91
N ASN A 43 -6.90 -22.17 -14.59
CA ASN A 43 -7.47 -23.04 -13.55
C ASN A 43 -6.76 -22.92 -12.19
N VAL A 44 -6.32 -21.71 -11.84
CA VAL A 44 -5.70 -21.39 -10.55
C VAL A 44 -6.54 -20.35 -9.81
N THR A 45 -6.36 -20.25 -8.50
CA THR A 45 -6.97 -19.19 -7.70
C THR A 45 -5.92 -18.12 -7.40
N TYR A 46 -6.18 -16.88 -7.81
CA TYR A 46 -5.35 -15.74 -7.42
C TYR A 46 -5.85 -15.15 -6.10
N ARG A 47 -4.94 -14.87 -5.17
CA ARG A 47 -5.26 -14.18 -3.91
C ARG A 47 -4.38 -12.95 -3.76
N HIS A 48 -4.93 -11.92 -3.12
CA HIS A 48 -4.22 -10.68 -2.82
C HIS A 48 -4.08 -10.51 -1.29
N PRO A 49 -3.10 -11.16 -0.64
CA PRO A 49 -2.95 -11.09 0.82
C PRO A 49 -2.81 -9.66 1.37
N PHE A 50 -2.20 -8.76 0.59
CA PHE A 50 -2.03 -7.36 0.96
C PHE A 50 -3.33 -6.53 0.92
N LEU A 51 -4.38 -7.05 0.29
CA LEU A 51 -5.71 -6.41 0.25
C LEU A 51 -6.67 -6.99 1.30
N ASP A 52 -6.15 -7.73 2.28
CA ASP A 52 -6.95 -8.15 3.42
C ASP A 52 -7.40 -6.94 4.23
N ARG A 53 -8.69 -6.90 4.57
CA ARG A 53 -9.30 -5.78 5.29
C ARG A 53 -8.61 -5.50 6.63
N ARG A 54 -8.24 -6.55 7.39
CA ARG A 54 -7.62 -6.38 8.70
C ARG A 54 -6.23 -5.78 8.57
N LEU A 55 -5.47 -6.19 7.56
CA LEU A 55 -4.16 -5.63 7.28
C LEU A 55 -4.27 -4.16 6.85
N CYS A 56 -5.19 -3.83 5.94
CA CYS A 56 -5.41 -2.44 5.52
C CYS A 56 -5.82 -1.55 6.70
N GLU A 57 -6.78 -2.00 7.53
CA GLU A 57 -7.20 -1.26 8.73
C GLU A 57 -6.05 -1.06 9.72
N PHE A 58 -5.20 -2.06 9.92
CA PHE A 58 -4.00 -1.95 10.75
C PHE A 58 -3.05 -0.89 10.20
N VAL A 59 -2.71 -0.97 8.90
CA VAL A 59 -1.77 -0.04 8.25
C VAL A 59 -2.30 1.39 8.24
N LEU A 60 -3.59 1.60 8.03
CA LEU A 60 -4.23 2.93 8.04
C LEU A 60 -4.24 3.58 9.43
N ARG A 61 -4.12 2.79 10.50
CA ARG A 61 -4.02 3.28 11.88
C ARG A 61 -2.58 3.64 12.28
N LEU A 62 -1.58 3.21 11.53
CA LEU A 62 -0.18 3.44 11.89
C LEU A 62 0.21 4.92 11.75
N PRO A 63 1.08 5.41 12.65
CA PRO A 63 1.78 6.67 12.44
C PRO A 63 2.55 6.66 11.10
N PRO A 64 2.52 7.75 10.31
CA PRO A 64 3.16 7.78 9.00
C PRO A 64 4.66 7.48 9.00
N GLU A 65 5.34 7.74 10.11
CA GLU A 65 6.77 7.50 10.33
C GLU A 65 7.15 6.01 10.22
N HIS A 66 6.18 5.11 10.40
CA HIS A 66 6.35 3.67 10.16
C HIS A 66 6.17 3.28 8.69
N LEU A 67 5.45 4.08 7.92
CA LEU A 67 5.25 3.85 6.48
C LEU A 67 6.39 4.47 5.67
N TRP A 68 6.92 5.60 6.15
CA TRP A 68 7.99 6.37 5.57
C TRP A 68 9.02 6.76 6.62
N HIS A 69 10.28 6.37 6.42
CA HIS A 69 11.37 6.72 7.32
C HIS A 69 12.63 7.06 6.53
N ALA A 70 13.23 8.22 6.79
CA ALA A 70 14.47 8.68 6.13
C ALA A 70 14.43 8.57 4.58
N GLY A 71 13.31 8.96 3.96
CA GLY A 71 13.11 8.87 2.50
C GLY A 71 12.77 7.47 1.97
N LEU A 72 12.75 6.44 2.82
CA LEU A 72 12.39 5.08 2.46
C LEU A 72 10.89 4.85 2.68
N SER A 73 10.19 4.47 1.61
CA SER A 73 8.80 4.01 1.69
C SER A 73 8.70 2.53 2.06
N LYS A 74 7.51 2.12 2.51
CA LYS A 74 7.21 0.76 2.97
C LYS A 74 8.16 0.34 4.10
N TYR A 75 8.57 1.29 4.94
CA TYR A 75 9.62 1.07 5.93
C TYR A 75 9.30 -0.09 6.88
N ILE A 76 8.11 -0.09 7.49
CA ILE A 76 7.65 -1.19 8.36
C ILE A 76 7.63 -2.55 7.65
N LEU A 77 7.25 -2.60 6.37
CA LEU A 77 7.25 -3.84 5.60
C LEU A 77 8.69 -4.35 5.39
N ARG A 78 9.64 -3.45 5.10
CA ARG A 78 11.05 -3.80 4.96
C ARG A 78 11.63 -4.33 6.27
N GLN A 79 11.32 -3.67 7.39
CA GLN A 79 11.73 -4.14 8.72
C GLN A 79 11.15 -5.52 9.04
N ALA A 80 9.86 -5.74 8.76
CA ALA A 80 9.20 -7.03 8.98
C ALA A 80 9.81 -8.17 8.13
N MET A 81 10.38 -7.84 6.96
CA MET A 81 10.97 -8.82 6.04
C MET A 81 12.50 -8.96 6.19
N ALA A 82 13.17 -8.16 7.04
CA ALA A 82 14.63 -8.11 7.14
C ALA A 82 15.28 -9.47 7.45
N ASN A 83 14.57 -10.36 8.15
CA ASN A 83 15.04 -11.71 8.47
C ASN A 83 14.34 -12.80 7.63
N LYS A 84 13.70 -12.41 6.53
CA LYS A 84 12.93 -13.30 5.63
C LYS A 84 13.41 -13.22 4.18
N LEU A 85 14.00 -12.10 3.79
CA LEU A 85 14.57 -11.87 2.47
C LEU A 85 16.06 -11.52 2.63
N PRO A 86 16.93 -11.97 1.71
CA PRO A 86 18.34 -11.58 1.70
C PRO A 86 18.53 -10.09 1.41
#